data_AF-A0A813J0P2-F1
#
_entry.id   AF-A0A813J0P2-F1
#
_cell.length_a   1.000
_cell.length_b   1.000
_cell.length_c   1.000
_cell.angle_alpha   90.00
_cell.angle_beta   90.00
_cell.angle_gamma   90.00
#
_symmetry.space_group_name_H-M   'P 1'
#
loop_
_entity.id
_entity.type
_entity.pdbx_description
1 polymer ?
#
loop_
_entity_poly.entity_id
_entity_poly.type
_entity_poly.pdbx_seq_one_letter_code
_entity_poly.pdbx_strand_id
1 'polypeptide(L)'
;MLDKCQDKLQTWAAGGACEDSDRADSGSLLFIELSNNAFKIDLNLGGELEKIEVIRWQFSLTRGMLRTAYAAQGLTLEGGVVVDLRRAGGLEDHDWWLAIYVMLSRARRLDNLILIGFTEQVENLLKRGPPERLIKIRKQS
;
A
#
# COMPACT_ATOMS: atom_id res chain seq x y z
N MET A 1 41.07 26.92 7.81
CA MET A 1 40.03 26.05 7.21
C MET A 1 38.64 26.44 7.72
N LEU A 2 38.48 26.83 8.99
CA LEU A 2 37.22 27.38 9.53
C LEU A 2 36.80 28.73 8.92
N ASP A 3 37.73 29.64 8.61
CA ASP A 3 37.39 30.94 8.00
C ASP A 3 36.64 30.85 6.66
N LYS A 4 36.98 29.86 5.83
CA LYS A 4 36.31 29.66 4.53
C LYS A 4 34.87 29.19 4.68
N CYS A 5 34.51 28.55 5.79
CA CYS A 5 33.13 28.16 6.08
C CYS A 5 32.30 29.35 6.56
N GLN A 6 32.89 30.25 7.36
CA GLN A 6 32.23 31.48 7.80
C GLN A 6 31.95 32.43 6.63
N ASP A 7 32.90 32.54 5.70
CA ASP A 7 32.77 33.39 4.50
C ASP A 7 31.68 32.88 3.54
N LYS A 8 31.55 31.55 3.41
CA LYS A 8 30.45 30.92 2.66
C LYS A 8 29.09 31.12 3.32
N LEU A 9 29.01 31.08 4.65
CA LEU A 9 27.78 31.35 5.40
C LEU A 9 27.33 32.81 5.25
N GLN A 10 28.27 33.76 5.26
CA GLN A 10 27.95 35.17 5.05
C GLN A 10 27.53 35.47 3.61
N THR A 11 28.18 34.84 2.62
CA THR A 11 27.77 34.94 1.21
C THR A 11 26.37 34.35 0.97
N TRP A 12 26.01 33.25 1.64
CA TRP A 12 24.65 32.69 1.61
C TRP A 12 23.62 33.61 2.28
N ALA A 13 23.99 34.22 3.40
CA ALA A 13 23.11 35.17 4.10
C ALA A 13 22.89 36.47 3.30
N ALA A 14 23.89 36.93 2.56
CA ALA A 14 23.82 38.15 1.76
C ALA A 14 23.18 37.95 0.37
N GLY A 15 23.13 36.72 -0.14
CA GLY A 15 22.50 36.37 -1.43
C GLY A 15 20.99 36.08 -1.33
N GLY A 16 20.41 36.11 -0.13
CA GLY A 16 19.00 35.86 0.13
C GLY A 16 18.10 37.07 -0.17
N ALA A 17 18.12 37.55 -1.41
CA ALA A 17 17.09 38.44 -1.93
C ALA A 17 16.36 37.75 -3.09
N CYS A 18 15.48 36.83 -2.73
CA CYS A 18 14.22 36.64 -3.42
C CYS A 18 13.15 36.71 -2.34
N GLU A 19 12.58 37.89 -2.17
CA GLU A 19 11.38 38.12 -1.38
C GLU A 19 10.19 37.48 -2.10
N ASP A 20 10.10 36.15 -2.07
CA ASP A 20 8.80 35.49 -2.04
C ASP A 20 8.64 35.03 -0.60
N SER A 21 7.72 35.68 0.11
CA SER A 21 7.41 35.32 1.48
C SER A 21 7.05 33.83 1.55
N ASP A 22 7.83 33.03 2.28
CA ASP A 22 7.44 31.70 2.78
C ASP A 22 6.29 31.85 3.80
N ARG A 23 5.19 32.47 3.39
CA ARG A 23 3.91 32.38 4.06
C ARG A 23 3.39 30.98 3.75
N ALA A 24 3.69 30.02 4.62
CA ALA A 24 2.88 28.83 4.71
C ALA A 24 1.44 29.29 5.01
N ASP A 25 0.60 29.35 3.98
CA ASP A 25 -0.81 29.66 4.14
C ASP A 25 -1.41 28.61 5.09
N SER A 26 -2.08 29.05 6.15
CA SER A 26 -2.59 28.15 7.19
C SER A 26 -3.58 27.11 6.64
N GLY A 27 -4.13 27.34 5.45
CA GLY A 27 -4.95 26.39 4.70
C GLY A 27 -4.19 25.23 4.04
N SER A 28 -2.86 25.21 4.07
CA SER A 28 -2.01 24.20 3.41
C SER A 28 -1.22 23.31 4.39
N LEU A 29 -1.45 23.47 5.70
CA LEU A 29 -0.75 22.69 6.73
C LEU A 29 -1.46 21.36 6.99
N LEU A 30 -0.73 20.26 6.80
CA LEU A 30 -1.16 18.92 7.18
C LEU A 30 -0.43 18.51 8.46
N PHE A 31 -1.16 18.39 9.57
CA PHE A 31 -0.60 17.82 10.80
C PHE A 31 -0.74 16.30 10.78
N ILE A 32 0.39 15.59 10.95
CA ILE A 32 0.41 14.12 10.99
C ILE A 32 1.05 13.71 12.32
N GLU A 33 0.28 13.04 13.15
CA GLU A 33 0.75 12.56 14.45
C GLU A 33 1.58 11.27 14.29
N LEU A 34 2.66 11.17 15.07
CA LEU A 34 3.44 9.96 15.16
C LEU A 34 2.66 8.93 15.98
N SER A 35 2.33 7.80 15.37
CA SER A 35 1.63 6.70 16.04
C SER A 35 2.58 5.55 16.37
N ASN A 36 2.32 4.82 17.45
CA ASN A 36 2.99 3.56 17.73
C ASN A 36 2.01 2.38 17.65
N ASN A 37 2.55 1.21 17.37
CA ASN A 37 1.77 -0.03 17.41
C ASN A 37 2.67 -1.16 17.91
N ALA A 38 2.17 -1.93 18.88
CA ALA A 38 2.88 -3.06 19.47
C ALA A 38 2.31 -4.36 18.92
N PHE A 39 3.18 -5.24 18.45
CA PHE A 39 2.77 -6.55 17.93
C PHE A 39 3.81 -7.61 18.28
N LYS A 40 3.34 -8.86 18.41
CA LYS A 40 4.19 -10.00 18.74
C LYS A 40 4.62 -10.69 17.45
N ILE A 41 5.92 -10.94 17.33
CA ILE A 41 6.51 -11.68 16.22
C ILE A 41 7.12 -12.95 16.81
N ASP A 42 6.80 -14.09 16.18
CA ASP A 42 7.46 -15.35 16.49
C ASP A 42 8.79 -15.38 15.73
N LEU A 43 9.91 -15.38 16.45
CA LEU A 43 11.25 -15.44 15.88
C LEU A 43 11.90 -16.78 16.22
N ASN A 44 12.46 -17.44 15.20
CA ASN A 44 13.23 -18.67 15.38
C ASN A 44 14.67 -18.28 15.74
N LEU A 45 14.99 -18.37 17.03
CA LEU A 45 16.33 -18.13 17.56
C LEU A 45 16.90 -19.49 17.98
N GLY A 46 17.82 -20.03 17.19
CA GLY A 46 18.54 -21.26 17.55
C GLY A 46 17.71 -22.55 17.59
N GLY A 47 16.55 -22.59 16.92
CA GLY A 47 15.68 -23.77 16.87
C GLY A 47 14.46 -23.71 17.78
N GLU A 48 14.38 -22.72 18.67
CA GLU A 48 13.18 -22.43 19.47
C GLU A 48 12.43 -21.21 18.90
N LEU A 49 11.10 -21.29 18.91
CA LEU A 49 10.21 -20.20 18.52
C LEU A 49 9.92 -19.34 19.74
N GLU A 50 10.56 -18.18 19.84
CA GLU A 50 10.30 -17.21 20.89
C GLU A 50 9.35 -16.11 20.41
N LYS A 51 8.42 -15.71 21.28
CA LYS A 51 7.49 -14.62 21.01
C LYS A 51 8.08 -13.30 21.49
N ILE A 52 8.57 -12.49 20.55
CA ILE A 52 9.15 -11.18 20.85
C ILE A 52 8.11 -10.10 20.62
N GLU A 53 7.92 -9.24 21.62
CA GLU A 53 7.07 -8.06 21.50
C GLU A 53 7.87 -6.91 20.87
N VAL A 54 7.35 -6.40 19.76
CA VAL A 54 7.99 -5.34 18.98
C VAL A 54 7.08 -4.12 18.95
N ILE A 55 7.63 -2.96 19.30
CA ILE A 55 6.93 -1.67 19.21
C ILE A 55 7.44 -0.95 17.96
N ARG A 56 6.55 -0.67 17.02
CA ARG A 56 6.84 0.15 15.84
C ARG A 56 6.30 1.55 16.01
N TRP A 57 7.15 2.54 15.79
CA TRP A 57 6.77 3.95 15.67
C TRP A 57 6.73 4.32 14.19
N GLN A 58 5.62 4.86 13.71
CA GLN A 58 5.45 5.27 12.32
C GLN A 58 4.38 6.37 12.18
N PHE A 59 4.54 7.22 11.18
CA PHE A 59 3.42 8.03 10.71
C PHE A 59 2.45 7.14 9.97
N SER A 60 1.15 7.27 10.28
CA SER A 60 0.08 6.46 9.67
C SER A 60 -0.25 6.92 8.25
N LEU A 61 0.77 6.95 7.38
CA LEU A 61 0.67 7.30 5.97
C LEU A 61 0.89 6.06 5.11
N THR A 62 0.19 6.00 3.98
CA THR A 62 0.39 4.97 2.96
C THR A 62 0.15 5.61 1.60
N ARG A 63 0.81 5.07 0.56
CA ARG A 63 0.59 5.53 -0.81
C ARG A 63 -0.89 5.38 -1.18
N GLY A 64 -1.54 6.50 -1.50
CA GLY A 64 -2.97 6.52 -1.80
C GLY A 64 -3.35 5.79 -3.09
N MET A 65 -2.46 5.80 -4.09
CA MET A 65 -2.75 5.34 -5.44
C MET A 65 -2.48 3.85 -5.71
N LEU A 66 -1.71 3.17 -4.85
CA LEU A 66 -1.33 1.77 -5.07
C LEU A 66 -1.67 0.95 -3.83
N ARG A 67 -2.59 0.01 -3.99
CA ARG A 67 -3.03 -0.89 -2.93
C ARG A 67 -3.00 -2.33 -3.42
N THR A 68 -2.67 -3.24 -2.51
CA THR A 68 -2.80 -4.69 -2.75
C THR A 68 -4.27 -5.09 -2.70
N ALA A 69 -4.62 -6.23 -3.30
CA ALA A 69 -6.00 -6.74 -3.28
C ALA A 69 -6.57 -6.86 -1.87
N TYR A 70 -5.76 -7.35 -0.91
CA TYR A 70 -6.14 -7.46 0.50
C TYR A 70 -6.32 -6.10 1.18
N ALA A 71 -5.47 -5.11 0.88
CA ALA A 71 -5.61 -3.76 1.42
C ALA A 71 -6.81 -2.99 0.82
N ALA A 72 -7.33 -3.44 -0.32
CA ALA A 72 -8.52 -2.89 -0.97
C ALA A 72 -9.82 -3.61 -0.54
N GLN A 73 -9.73 -4.73 0.20
CA GLN A 73 -10.89 -5.48 0.63
C GLN A 73 -11.79 -4.61 1.53
N GLY A 74 -13.09 -4.56 1.22
CA GLY A 74 -14.07 -3.76 1.98
C GLY A 74 -14.09 -2.26 1.62
N LEU A 75 -13.13 -1.77 0.84
CA LEU A 75 -13.16 -0.40 0.32
C LEU A 75 -14.00 -0.32 -0.96
N THR A 76 -14.51 0.87 -1.26
CA THR A 76 -15.08 1.19 -2.58
C THR A 76 -14.18 2.21 -3.26
N LEU A 77 -13.75 1.94 -4.49
CA LEU A 77 -12.91 2.83 -5.28
C LEU A 77 -13.77 3.46 -6.38
N GLU A 78 -14.00 4.77 -6.31
CA GLU A 78 -14.88 5.49 -7.26
C GLU A 78 -14.10 6.12 -8.44
N GLY A 79 -12.79 6.38 -8.27
CA GLY A 79 -11.97 7.18 -9.19
C GLY A 79 -11.29 6.43 -10.35
N GLY A 80 -11.82 5.29 -10.80
CA GLY A 80 -11.13 4.44 -11.76
C GLY A 80 -10.14 3.48 -11.09
N VAL A 81 -10.20 2.20 -11.46
CA VAL A 81 -9.40 1.14 -10.85
C VAL A 81 -8.57 0.48 -11.94
N VAL A 82 -7.25 0.46 -11.74
CA VAL A 82 -6.33 -0.33 -12.56
C VAL A 82 -5.96 -1.58 -11.78
N VAL A 83 -6.21 -2.74 -12.37
CA VAL A 83 -5.92 -4.04 -11.77
C VAL A 83 -4.86 -4.75 -12.60
N ASP A 84 -3.72 -5.05 -11.99
CA ASP A 84 -2.72 -5.96 -12.55
C ASP A 84 -3.10 -7.39 -12.16
N LEU A 85 -3.41 -8.21 -13.15
CA LEU A 85 -3.88 -9.58 -12.97
C LEU A 85 -2.73 -10.60 -12.90
N ARG A 86 -1.49 -10.18 -13.16
CA ARG A 86 -0.33 -11.07 -13.12
C ARG A 86 -0.18 -11.65 -11.72
N ARG A 87 0.25 -12.90 -11.66
CA ARG A 87 0.51 -13.59 -10.40
C ARG A 87 1.64 -12.89 -9.65
N ALA A 88 1.33 -12.33 -8.49
CA ALA A 88 2.35 -11.89 -7.55
C ALA A 88 3.09 -13.13 -7.01
N GLY A 89 4.41 -13.05 -6.89
CA GLY A 89 5.23 -14.19 -6.47
C GLY A 89 4.76 -14.80 -5.16
N GLY A 90 4.62 -16.13 -5.13
CA GLY A 90 4.27 -16.89 -3.92
C GLY A 90 2.77 -17.08 -3.64
N LEU A 91 1.86 -16.51 -4.43
CA LEU A 91 0.42 -16.78 -4.26
C LEU A 91 0.05 -18.14 -4.83
N GLU A 92 -0.72 -18.97 -4.12
CA GLU A 92 -1.35 -20.18 -4.67
C GLU A 92 -2.49 -19.82 -5.65
N ASP A 93 -2.86 -20.74 -6.54
CA ASP A 93 -3.90 -20.51 -7.56
C ASP A 93 -5.25 -20.11 -6.94
N HIS A 94 -5.59 -20.68 -5.78
CA HIS A 94 -6.83 -20.36 -5.07
C HIS A 94 -6.84 -18.94 -4.51
N ASP A 95 -5.73 -18.52 -3.90
CA ASP A 95 -5.57 -17.17 -3.35
C ASP A 95 -5.48 -16.14 -4.48
N TRP A 96 -4.89 -16.52 -5.61
CA TRP A 96 -4.79 -15.69 -6.80
C TRP A 96 -6.17 -15.46 -7.43
N TRP A 97 -6.98 -16.51 -7.56
CA TRP A 97 -8.36 -16.39 -8.00
C TRP A 97 -9.15 -15.46 -7.08
N LEU A 98 -9.01 -15.62 -5.76
CA LEU A 98 -9.72 -14.79 -4.78
C LEU A 98 -9.27 -13.33 -4.86
N ALA A 99 -7.97 -13.07 -4.98
CA ALA A 99 -7.44 -11.71 -5.12
C ALA A 99 -7.98 -11.01 -6.37
N ILE A 100 -8.04 -11.71 -7.51
CA ILE A 100 -8.63 -11.18 -8.74
C ILE A 100 -10.13 -10.90 -8.53
N TYR A 101 -10.87 -11.85 -7.96
CA TYR A 101 -12.29 -11.68 -7.67
C TYR A 101 -12.57 -10.47 -6.78
N VAL A 102 -11.80 -10.30 -5.71
CA VAL A 102 -11.92 -9.16 -4.80
C VAL A 102 -11.73 -7.87 -5.59
N MET A 103 -10.67 -7.75 -6.39
CA MET A 103 -10.39 -6.53 -7.17
C MET A 103 -11.46 -6.22 -8.20
N LEU A 104 -11.97 -7.23 -8.92
CA LEU A 104 -13.09 -7.06 -9.86
C LEU A 104 -14.35 -6.58 -9.14
N SER A 105 -14.62 -7.08 -7.93
CA SER A 105 -15.77 -6.63 -7.12
C SER A 105 -15.64 -5.22 -6.54
N ARG A 106 -14.45 -4.59 -6.61
CA ARG A 106 -14.24 -3.22 -6.08
C ARG A 106 -14.65 -2.14 -7.06
N ALA A 107 -14.59 -2.40 -8.36
CA ALA A 107 -14.99 -1.44 -9.38
C ALA A 107 -16.52 -1.41 -9.51
N ARG A 108 -17.14 -0.24 -9.26
CA ARG A 108 -18.59 -0.08 -9.38
C ARG A 108 -19.09 -0.04 -10.83
N ARG A 109 -18.23 0.37 -11.77
CA ARG A 109 -18.56 0.51 -13.20
C ARG A 109 -17.46 -0.12 -14.04
N LEU A 110 -17.84 -0.86 -15.07
CA LEU A 110 -16.90 -1.47 -16.01
C LEU A 110 -16.11 -0.41 -16.78
N ASP A 111 -16.74 0.72 -17.12
CA ASP A 111 -16.11 1.85 -17.81
C ASP A 111 -14.90 2.43 -17.05
N ASN A 112 -14.84 2.19 -15.75
CA ASN A 112 -13.82 2.70 -14.84
C ASN A 112 -12.83 1.60 -14.43
N LEU A 113 -12.83 0.43 -15.08
CA LEU A 113 -11.96 -0.70 -14.77
C LEU A 113 -10.99 -0.96 -15.91
N ILE A 114 -9.69 -0.88 -15.62
CA ILE A 114 -8.63 -1.23 -16.56
C ILE A 114 -7.93 -2.49 -16.05
N LEU A 115 -7.92 -3.52 -16.89
CA LEU A 115 -7.23 -4.78 -16.60
C LEU A 115 -5.91 -4.84 -17.35
N ILE A 116 -4.83 -5.12 -16.63
CA ILE A 116 -3.48 -5.27 -17.20
C ILE A 116 -3.03 -6.72 -16.95
N GLY A 117 -2.35 -7.31 -17.95
CA GLY A 117 -1.78 -8.64 -17.81
C GLY A 117 -2.80 -9.77 -17.83
N PHE A 118 -3.91 -9.60 -18.55
CA PHE A 118 -4.86 -10.67 -18.83
C PHE A 118 -4.22 -11.67 -19.81
N THR A 119 -3.69 -12.78 -19.28
CA THR A 119 -3.07 -13.86 -20.05
C THR A 119 -4.00 -15.08 -20.13
N GLU A 120 -3.72 -16.04 -21.02
CA GLU A 120 -4.47 -17.31 -21.10
C GLU A 120 -4.50 -18.05 -19.75
N GLN A 121 -3.44 -17.95 -18.94
CA GLN A 121 -3.40 -18.53 -17.61
C GLN A 121 -4.46 -17.92 -16.68
N VAL A 122 -4.61 -16.59 -16.73
CA VAL A 122 -5.64 -15.88 -15.94
C VAL A 122 -7.04 -16.26 -16.42
N GLU A 123 -7.24 -16.36 -17.73
CA GLU A 123 -8.51 -16.77 -18.30
C GLU A 123 -8.89 -18.18 -17.87
N ASN A 124 -7.96 -19.13 -17.96
CA ASN A 124 -8.16 -20.51 -17.52
C ASN A 124 -8.43 -20.60 -16.01
N LEU A 125 -7.73 -19.80 -15.21
CA LEU A 125 -7.96 -19.69 -13.77
C LEU A 125 -9.38 -19.21 -13.46
N LEU A 126 -9.85 -18.16 -14.15
CA LEU A 126 -11.20 -17.62 -13.95
C LEU A 126 -12.29 -18.59 -14.42
N LYS A 127 -12.09 -19.27 -15.56
CA LYS A 127 -13.00 -20.30 -16.08
C LYS A 127 -13.14 -21.51 -15.16
N ARG A 128 -12.09 -21.86 -14.42
CA ARG A 128 -12.12 -22.93 -13.40
C ARG A 128 -13.12 -22.65 -12.27
N GLY A 129 -13.49 -21.38 -12.07
CA GLY A 129 -14.47 -20.97 -11.08
C GLY A 129 -13.91 -20.93 -9.65
N PRO A 130 -14.78 -20.64 -8.66
CA PRO A 130 -14.36 -20.42 -7.27
C PRO A 130 -13.72 -21.68 -6.65
N PRO A 131 -12.67 -21.52 -5.82
CA PRO A 131 -12.11 -22.60 -5.02
C PRO A 131 -13.17 -23.37 -4.22
N GLU A 132 -13.10 -24.71 -4.23
CA GLU A 132 -14.08 -25.58 -3.56
C GLU A 132 -14.24 -25.30 -2.06
N ARG A 133 -13.16 -24.83 -1.41
CA ARG A 133 -13.16 -24.42 0.00
C ARG A 133 -14.17 -23.31 0.29
N LEU A 134 -14.34 -22.36 -0.63
CA LEU A 134 -15.29 -21.24 -0.48
C LEU A 134 -16.74 -21.68 -0.70
N ILE A 135 -16.97 -22.67 -1.56
CA ILE A 135 -18.32 -23.19 -1.88
C ILE A 135 -18.95 -23.89 -0.67
N LYS A 136 -18.13 -24.58 0.15
CA LYS A 136 -18.61 -25.34 1.31
C LYS A 136 -19.15 -24.44 2.43
N ILE A 137 -18.56 -23.26 2.64
CA ILE A 137 -18.98 -22.33 3.71
C ILE A 137 -20.42 -21.83 3.50
N ARG A 138 -20.84 -21.63 2.24
CA ARG A 138 -22.20 -21.18 1.92
C ARG A 138 -23.29 -22.20 2.27
N LYS A 139 -22.97 -23.50 2.36
CA LYS A 139 -23.97 -24.56 2.66
C LYS A 139 -24.24 -24.78 4.15
N GLN A 140 -23.52 -24.09 5.03
CA GLN A 140 -23.66 -24.21 6.49
C GLN A 140 -24.36 -23.01 7.14
N SER A 141 -24.91 -22.08 6.35
CA SER A 141 -25.75 -20.97 6.82
C SER A 141 -27.21 -21.15 6.44
#